data_AF-A0A0E3RLZ4-F1
#
_entry.id   AF-A0A0E3RLZ4-F1
#
_cell.length_a   1.000
_cell.length_b   1.000
_cell.length_c   1.000
_cell.angle_alpha   90.00
_cell.angle_beta   90.00
_cell.angle_gamma   90.00
#
_symmetry.space_group_name_H-M   'P 1'
#
loop_
_entity.id
_entity.type
_entity.pdbx_description
1 polymer ?
#
loop_
_entity_poly.entity_id
_entity_poly.type
_entity_poly.pdbx_seq_one_letter_code
_entity_poly.pdbx_strand_id
1 'polypeptide(L)' 'MNCTNLKQGQILVCEKCGLELEVVNQCGDGHCSMGCKGDIDCCGEPMKLKE' A
#
# COMPACT_ATOMS: atom_id res chain seq x y z
N MET A 1 6.88 -1.23 2.90
CA MET A 1 6.50 -0.70 1.57
C MET A 1 6.13 0.77 1.68
N ASN A 2 6.81 1.65 0.94
CA ASN A 2 6.45 3.06 0.87
C ASN A 2 5.33 3.27 -0.18
N CYS A 3 4.28 4.02 0.18
CA CYS A 3 3.15 4.34 -0.70
C CYS A 3 3.58 5.05 -1.99
N THR A 4 4.78 5.64 -2.05
CA THR A 4 5.33 6.29 -3.25
C THR A 4 5.60 5.32 -4.40
N ASN A 5 5.79 4.02 -4.11
CA ASN A 5 6.08 3.01 -5.14
C ASN A 5 4.82 2.27 -5.60
N LEU A 6 3.66 2.61 -5.04
CA LEU A 6 2.38 1.99 -5.37
C LEU A 6 1.76 2.70 -6.58
N LYS A 7 1.41 1.90 -7.58
CA LYS A 7 0.73 2.33 -8.80
C LYS A 7 -0.76 2.09 -8.70
N GLN A 8 -1.53 2.90 -9.41
CA GLN A 8 -2.98 2.78 -9.46
C GLN A 8 -3.35 1.40 -10.02
N GLY A 9 -4.34 0.75 -9.38
CA GLY A 9 -4.80 -0.59 -9.72
C GLY A 9 -3.95 -1.72 -9.13
N GLN A 10 -2.88 -1.43 -8.39
CA GLN A 10 -2.20 -2.48 -7.62
C GLN A 10 -3.03 -2.88 -6.41
N ILE A 11 -3.02 -4.17 -6.08
CA ILE A 11 -3.72 -4.72 -4.92
C ILE A 11 -2.69 -5.19 -3.90
N LEU A 12 -2.87 -4.75 -2.65
CA LEU A 12 -2.16 -5.24 -1.49
C LEU A 12 -3.03 -6.28 -0.78
N VAL A 13 -2.46 -7.41 -0.41
CA VAL A 13 -3.14 -8.49 0.29
C VAL A 13 -2.47 -8.75 1.65
N CYS A 14 -3.31 -8.94 2.67
CA CYS A 14 -2.89 -9.51 3.94
C CYS A 14 -3.15 -11.01 3.92
N GLU A 15 -2.08 -11.82 3.89
CA GLU A 15 -2.19 -13.29 3.85
C GLU A 15 -2.75 -13.89 5.15
N LYS A 16 -2.78 -13.14 6.26
CA LYS A 16 -3.31 -13.62 7.55
C LYS A 16 -4.84 -13.58 7.63
N CYS A 17 -5.45 -12.49 7.18
CA CYS A 17 -6.89 -12.27 7.30
C CYS A 17 -7.63 -12.25 5.96
N GLY A 18 -6.90 -12.26 4.84
CA GLY A 18 -7.46 -12.18 3.48
C GLY A 18 -7.91 -10.78 3.07
N LEU A 19 -7.55 -9.73 3.82
CA LEU A 19 -7.89 -8.36 3.48
C LEU A 19 -7.15 -7.92 2.21
N GLU A 20 -7.89 -7.34 1.27
CA GLU A 20 -7.36 -6.76 0.03
C GLU A 20 -7.57 -5.24 0.02
N LEU A 21 -6.52 -4.49 -0.33
CA LEU A 21 -6.56 -3.04 -0.50
C LEU A 21 -6.11 -2.69 -1.92
N GLU A 22 -6.96 -1.98 -2.66
CA GLU A 22 -6.63 -1.50 -3.99
C GLU A 22 -6.13 -0.05 -3.95
N VAL A 23 -5.06 0.21 -4.70
CA VAL A 23 -4.54 1.56 -4.90
C VAL A 23 -5.43 2.27 -5.91
N VAL A 24 -6.45 2.98 -5.43
CA VAL A 24 -7.41 3.70 -6.30
C VAL A 24 -6.83 4.97 -6.92
N ASN A 25 -5.82 5.57 -6.29
CA ASN A 25 -5.09 6.73 -6.80
C ASN A 25 -3.61 6.59 -6.44
N GLN A 26 -2.75 6.58 -7.45
CA GLN A 26 -1.31 6.57 -7.23
C GLN A 26 -0.83 7.90 -6.67
N CYS A 27 0.19 7.84 -5.82
CA CYS A 27 0.87 9.04 -5.41
C CYS A 27 1.75 9.56 -6.56
N GLY A 28 1.26 10.57 -7.30
CA GLY A 28 1.94 11.12 -8.47
C GLY A 28 2.78 12.38 -8.20
N ASP A 29 2.47 13.13 -7.14
CA ASP A 29 3.04 14.46 -6.91
C ASP A 29 3.63 14.59 -5.50
N GLY A 30 4.55 15.55 -5.35
CA GLY A 30 5.26 15.88 -4.10
C GLY A 30 4.38 16.19 -2.88
N HIS A 31 3.05 16.13 -3.00
CA HIS A 31 2.10 16.19 -1.91
C HIS A 31 2.14 14.98 -0.96
N CYS A 32 2.56 13.78 -1.41
CA CYS A 32 2.74 12.66 -0.48
C CYS A 32 4.08 12.69 0.28
N SER A 33 4.90 13.73 0.08
CA SER A 33 6.16 13.92 0.82
C SER A 33 5.96 14.06 2.34
N MET A 34 4.74 14.38 2.78
CA MET A 34 4.34 14.41 4.20
C MET A 34 3.56 13.16 4.67
N GLY A 35 3.21 12.22 3.79
CA GLY A 35 2.07 11.32 4.03
C GLY A 35 2.35 9.86 4.42
N CYS A 36 3.30 9.18 3.79
CA CYS A 36 3.59 7.77 4.11
C CYS A 36 5.06 7.59 4.48
N LYS A 37 5.35 7.59 5.79
CA LYS A 37 6.61 7.04 6.32
C LYS A 37 6.44 5.63 6.89
N GLY A 38 5.19 5.16 6.99
CA GLY A 38 4.86 3.84 7.52
C GLY A 38 4.72 2.81 6.41
N ASP A 39 5.15 1.58 6.71
CA ASP A 39 4.74 0.42 5.95
C ASP A 39 3.23 0.21 6.10
N ILE A 40 2.55 -0.19 5.03
CA ILE A 40 1.13 -0.54 5.10
C ILE A 40 1.03 -1.89 5.80
N ASP A 41 0.80 -1.86 7.11
CA ASP A 41 0.73 -3.04 7.95
C ASP A 41 -0.72 -3.48 8.21
N CYS A 42 -0.96 -4.78 8.14
CA CYS A 42 -2.21 -5.42 8.52
C CYS A 42 -1.90 -6.65 9.36
N CYS A 43 -2.62 -6.85 10.47
CA CYS A 43 -2.38 -7.95 11.41
C CYS A 43 -0.95 -7.99 12.00
N GLY A 44 -0.32 -6.82 12.16
CA GLY A 44 1.03 -6.68 12.70
C GLY A 44 2.15 -7.09 11.74
N GLU A 45 1.84 -7.28 10.46
CA GLU A 45 2.82 -7.56 9.40
C GLU A 45 2.59 -6.65 8.19
N PRO A 46 3.65 -6.34 7.42
CA PRO A 46 3.52 -5.57 6.19
C PRO A 46 2.70 -6.34 5.16
N MET A 47 1.72 -5.67 4.56
CA MET A 47 0.94 -6.23 3.46
C MET A 47 1.82 -6.48 2.24
N LYS A 48 1.45 -7.49 1.44
CA LYS A 48 2.19 -7.87 0.22
C LYS A 48 1.45 -7.38 -1.02
N LEU A 49 2.19 -7.06 -2.08
CA LEU A 49 1.59 -6.86 -3.40
C LEU A 49 1.11 -8.21 -3.94
N LYS A 50 -0.15 -8.25 -4.38
CA LYS A 50 -0.74 -9.37 -5.09
C LYS A 50 -0.20 -9.35 -6.53
N GLU A 51 0.48 -10.42 -6.94
CA GLU A 51 0.97 -10.60 -8.33
C GLU A 51 -0.17 -10.72 -9.34
#